data_AF-A0A967END6-F1
#
_entry.id   AF-A0A967END6-F1
#
_cell.length_a   1.000
_cell.length_b   1.000
_cell.length_c   1.000
_cell.angle_alpha   90.00
_cell.angle_beta   90.00
_cell.angle_gamma   90.00
#
_symmetry.space_group_name_H-M   'P 1'
#
loop_
_entity.id
_entity.type
_entity.pdbx_description
1 polymer ?
#
loop_
_entity_poly.entity_id
_entity_poly.type
_entity_poly.pdbx_seq_one_letter_code
_entity_poly.pdbx_strand_id
1 'polypeptide(L)'
;PELDTALQAHAIPPELNDITIGVNRELIPIWLTPELMTAGMLSDEQTQAMFQKLGLDDENVNIMVEYGKAVKNSNKAKNAVKLHQLSIANLEKMYKIGVIDDDKFIAGMVKHGYSDTDSRLILDLTKVSIALKDRDEKANEIITEINIGELNKEQGLDKLYSLGYSDGEVSKFIGKLHKEKVKRYKLPTEAQLDKMLEARILSGDEWLSAMKAHGYSKKWSLRLFALLETTGK
;
A
#
# COMPACT_ATOMS: atom_id res chain seq x y z
N PRO A 1 35.11 0.80 12.73
CA PRO A 1 35.84 2.07 12.97
C PRO A 1 34.91 3.27 13.17
N GLU A 2 33.94 3.50 12.27
CA GLU A 2 33.00 4.63 12.39
C GLU A 2 31.93 4.43 13.48
N LEU A 3 31.45 3.18 13.66
CA LEU A 3 30.43 2.86 14.66
C LEU A 3 30.92 3.07 16.11
N ASP A 4 32.15 2.67 16.42
CA ASP A 4 32.74 2.85 17.77
C ASP A 4 32.89 4.33 18.13
N THR A 5 33.20 5.16 17.12
CA THR A 5 33.34 6.61 17.28
C THR A 5 31.98 7.27 17.53
N ALA A 6 30.92 6.80 16.86
CA ALA A 6 29.55 7.25 17.07
C ALA A 6 28.97 6.82 18.43
N LEU A 7 29.26 5.60 18.88
CA LEU A 7 28.83 5.08 20.18
C LEU A 7 29.46 5.85 21.35
N GLN A 8 30.74 6.22 21.22
CA GLN A 8 31.43 7.10 22.19
C GLN A 8 30.85 8.52 22.21
N ALA A 9 30.49 9.08 21.04
CA ALA A 9 29.90 10.41 20.95
C ALA A 9 28.53 10.53 21.64
N HIS A 10 27.78 9.42 21.72
CA HIS A 10 26.47 9.36 22.37
C HIS A 10 26.50 8.89 23.83
N ALA A 11 27.69 8.78 24.44
CA ALA A 11 27.87 8.38 25.83
C ALA A 11 27.15 7.07 26.21
N ILE A 12 27.05 6.12 25.26
CA ILE A 12 26.50 4.80 25.54
C ILE A 12 27.52 4.03 26.37
N PRO A 13 27.14 3.52 27.57
CA PRO A 13 28.04 2.72 28.40
C PRO A 13 28.66 1.56 27.60
N PRO A 14 29.97 1.26 27.76
CA PRO A 14 30.66 0.22 26.97
C PRO A 14 29.97 -1.15 27.07
N GLU A 15 29.32 -1.41 28.20
CA GLU A 15 28.56 -2.62 28.51
C GLU A 15 27.33 -2.83 27.61
N LEU A 16 26.83 -1.76 26.97
CA LEU A 16 25.68 -1.79 26.07
C LEU A 16 26.09 -1.78 24.59
N ASN A 17 27.39 -1.74 24.28
CA ASN A 17 27.87 -1.74 22.89
C ASN A 17 27.45 -3.00 22.13
N ASP A 18 27.53 -4.17 22.76
CA ASP A 18 27.13 -5.45 22.14
C ASP A 18 25.62 -5.51 21.82
N ILE A 19 24.80 -4.91 22.68
CA ILE A 19 23.35 -4.80 22.48
C ILE A 19 23.06 -3.82 21.33
N THR A 20 23.77 -2.70 21.29
CA THR A 20 23.59 -1.66 20.25
C THR A 20 24.05 -2.14 18.87
N ILE A 21 25.12 -2.94 18.80
CA ILE A 21 25.58 -3.64 17.58
C ILE A 21 24.57 -4.71 17.14
N GLY A 22 23.90 -5.37 18.09
CA GLY A 22 22.89 -6.39 17.83
C GLY A 22 21.57 -5.84 17.25
N VAL A 23 21.15 -4.65 17.72
CA VAL A 23 19.91 -3.98 17.27
C VAL A 23 20.05 -3.36 15.87
N ASN A 24 21.27 -3.01 15.47
CA ASN A 24 21.53 -2.34 14.19
C ASN A 24 21.75 -3.29 12.99
N ARG A 25 21.49 -4.61 13.16
CA ARG A 25 21.36 -5.52 12.02
C ARG A 25 19.91 -5.47 11.56
N GLU A 26 19.69 -5.06 10.31
CA GLU A 26 18.35 -5.06 9.69
C GLU A 26 17.63 -6.38 9.98
N LEU A 27 16.61 -6.32 10.81
CA LEU A 27 15.82 -7.49 11.19
C LEU A 27 15.05 -7.96 9.97
N ILE A 28 15.14 -9.26 9.67
CA ILE A 28 14.31 -9.88 8.65
C ILE A 28 12.84 -9.58 9.01
N PRO A 29 12.01 -9.09 8.08
CA PRO A 29 10.60 -8.86 8.37
C PRO A 29 9.90 -10.15 8.83
N ILE A 30 9.15 -10.08 9.93
CA ILE A 30 8.49 -11.22 10.59
C ILE A 30 7.65 -12.08 9.62
N TRP A 31 6.98 -11.43 8.67
CA TRP A 31 6.13 -12.10 7.68
C TRP A 31 6.91 -12.96 6.67
N LEU A 32 8.23 -12.73 6.52
CA LEU A 32 9.11 -13.47 5.62
C LEU A 32 9.72 -14.72 6.27
N THR A 33 9.69 -14.80 7.60
CA THR A 33 10.31 -15.89 8.38
C THR A 33 9.80 -17.29 8.00
N PRO A 34 8.48 -17.53 7.83
CA PRO A 34 7.97 -18.86 7.43
C PRO A 34 8.49 -19.32 6.05
N GLU A 35 8.66 -18.38 5.11
CA GLU A 35 9.18 -18.68 3.77
C GLU A 35 10.67 -19.06 3.85
N LEU A 36 11.46 -18.34 4.64
CA LEU A 36 12.89 -18.62 4.84
C LEU A 36 13.16 -19.93 5.60
N MET A 37 12.31 -20.28 6.57
CA MET A 37 12.33 -21.59 7.24
C MET A 37 12.02 -22.72 6.26
N THR A 38 10.99 -22.55 5.42
CA THR A 38 10.62 -23.55 4.40
C THR A 38 11.73 -23.72 3.37
N ALA A 39 12.43 -22.65 3.03
CA ALA A 39 13.59 -22.65 2.13
C ALA A 39 14.88 -23.21 2.76
N GLY A 40 14.89 -23.50 4.08
CA GLY A 40 16.06 -23.99 4.80
C GLY A 40 17.15 -22.94 5.03
N MET A 41 16.85 -21.66 4.81
CA MET A 41 17.78 -20.54 5.04
C MET A 41 17.79 -20.09 6.51
N LEU A 42 16.72 -20.40 7.24
CA LEU A 42 16.63 -20.25 8.69
C LEU A 42 16.35 -21.62 9.31
N SER A 43 17.18 -22.01 10.27
CA SER A 43 16.89 -23.12 11.16
C SER A 43 15.83 -22.75 12.19
N ASP A 44 15.27 -23.76 12.86
CA ASP A 44 14.32 -23.58 13.95
C ASP A 44 14.96 -22.77 15.08
N GLU A 45 16.22 -23.07 15.41
CA GLU A 45 16.97 -22.39 16.47
C GLU A 45 17.27 -20.92 16.11
N GLN A 46 17.63 -20.65 14.86
CA GLN A 46 17.84 -19.27 14.38
C GLN A 46 16.55 -18.46 14.38
N THR A 47 15.44 -19.10 14.03
CA THR A 47 14.11 -18.47 14.03
C THR A 47 13.66 -18.17 15.45
N GLN A 48 13.84 -19.11 16.36
CA GLN A 48 13.55 -18.95 17.78
C GLN A 48 14.36 -17.79 18.37
N ALA A 49 15.67 -17.77 18.14
CA ALA A 49 16.55 -16.71 18.61
C ALA A 49 16.16 -15.33 18.03
N MET A 50 15.67 -15.29 16.79
CA MET A 50 15.22 -14.06 16.14
C MET A 50 13.93 -13.54 16.77
N PHE A 51 12.92 -14.39 17.01
CA PHE A 51 11.67 -13.97 17.62
C PHE A 51 11.84 -13.60 19.11
N GLN A 52 12.72 -14.29 19.84
CA GLN A 52 13.08 -13.91 21.20
C GLN A 52 13.76 -12.54 21.24
N LYS A 53 14.65 -12.23 20.27
CA LYS A 53 15.24 -10.89 20.13
C LYS A 53 14.23 -9.79 19.80
N LEU A 54 13.10 -10.14 19.20
CA LEU A 54 11.97 -9.25 18.94
C LEU A 54 11.06 -9.09 20.17
N GLY A 55 11.38 -9.74 21.30
CA GLY A 55 10.64 -9.64 22.54
C GLY A 55 9.40 -10.53 22.64
N LEU A 56 9.27 -11.54 21.76
CA LEU A 56 8.21 -12.54 21.89
C LEU A 56 8.56 -13.51 23.02
N ASP A 57 7.55 -13.88 23.82
CA ASP A 57 7.67 -14.96 24.81
C ASP A 57 7.76 -16.34 24.15
N ASP A 58 8.24 -17.32 24.92
CA ASP A 58 8.53 -18.67 24.41
C ASP A 58 7.30 -19.39 23.83
N GLU A 59 6.10 -19.10 24.33
CA GLU A 59 4.85 -19.67 23.81
C GLU A 59 4.57 -19.13 22.39
N ASN A 60 4.65 -17.81 22.22
CA ASN A 60 4.46 -17.16 20.93
C ASN A 60 5.56 -17.51 19.92
N VAL A 61 6.81 -17.68 20.38
CA VAL A 61 7.92 -18.13 19.53
C VAL A 61 7.67 -19.55 19.02
N ASN A 62 7.21 -20.45 19.89
CA ASN A 62 6.90 -21.82 19.52
C ASN A 62 5.76 -21.89 18.49
N ILE A 63 4.71 -21.06 18.64
CA ILE A 63 3.62 -20.95 17.66
C ILE A 63 4.15 -20.54 16.28
N MET A 64 5.07 -19.58 16.22
CA MET A 64 5.63 -19.10 14.94
C MET A 64 6.54 -20.13 14.27
N VAL A 65 7.32 -20.87 15.06
CA VAL A 65 8.17 -21.98 14.56
C VAL A 65 7.29 -23.11 14.03
N GLU A 66 6.26 -23.53 14.78
CA GLU A 66 5.34 -24.57 14.35
C GLU A 66 4.50 -24.16 13.13
N TYR A 67 4.14 -22.87 13.02
CA TYR A 67 3.52 -22.33 11.81
C TYR A 67 4.43 -22.47 10.58
N GLY A 68 5.71 -22.11 10.69
CA GLY A 68 6.70 -22.31 9.62
C GLY A 68 6.84 -23.76 9.18
N LYS A 69 6.84 -24.70 10.15
CA LYS A 69 6.88 -26.15 9.88
C LYS A 69 5.58 -26.69 9.26
N ALA A 70 4.42 -26.19 9.69
CA ALA A 70 3.13 -26.60 9.15
C ALA A 70 2.97 -26.16 7.68
N VAL A 71 3.50 -24.99 7.30
CA VAL A 71 3.52 -24.50 5.92
C VAL A 71 4.31 -25.45 5.01
N LYS A 72 5.44 -26.00 5.48
CA LYS A 72 6.26 -27.01 4.80
C LYS A 72 5.52 -28.31 4.47
N ASN A 73 4.56 -28.72 5.32
CA ASN A 73 3.85 -30.01 5.21
C ASN A 73 2.48 -29.94 4.52
N SER A 74 1.95 -28.75 4.21
CA SER A 74 0.67 -28.62 3.51
C SER A 74 0.81 -28.91 2.01
N ASN A 75 -0.22 -29.48 1.37
CA ASN A 75 -0.26 -29.87 -0.06
C ASN A 75 -0.03 -28.71 -1.07
N LYS A 76 0.31 -27.49 -0.60
CA LYS A 76 1.03 -26.46 -1.36
C LYS A 76 2.52 -26.82 -1.61
N ALA A 77 3.00 -27.94 -1.10
CA ALA A 77 4.36 -28.44 -1.27
C ALA A 77 4.76 -28.76 -2.72
N LYS A 78 3.80 -29.07 -3.63
CA LYS A 78 4.12 -29.22 -5.07
C LYS A 78 4.46 -27.90 -5.77
N ASN A 79 4.05 -26.76 -5.20
CA ASN A 79 4.52 -25.44 -5.62
C ASN A 79 5.71 -24.94 -4.80
N ALA A 80 5.99 -25.55 -3.64
CA ALA A 80 7.11 -25.18 -2.78
C ALA A 80 8.48 -25.58 -3.35
N VAL A 81 8.56 -26.60 -4.20
CA VAL A 81 9.81 -26.94 -4.91
C VAL A 81 10.15 -25.90 -5.99
N LYS A 82 9.16 -25.13 -6.48
CA LYS A 82 9.38 -23.89 -7.27
C LYS A 82 9.59 -22.65 -6.39
N LEU A 83 9.46 -22.78 -5.07
CA LEU A 83 9.64 -21.75 -4.04
C LEU A 83 11.04 -21.83 -3.40
N HIS A 84 11.97 -22.64 -3.93
CA HIS A 84 13.36 -22.73 -3.47
C HIS A 84 14.23 -21.50 -3.83
N GLN A 85 13.57 -20.40 -4.18
CA GLN A 85 14.15 -19.27 -4.86
C GLN A 85 13.25 -18.07 -4.49
N LEU A 86 13.80 -17.07 -3.80
CA LEU A 86 13.07 -15.86 -3.39
C LEU A 86 12.35 -15.29 -4.61
N SER A 87 11.03 -15.41 -4.68
CA SER A 87 10.32 -15.10 -5.93
C SER A 87 10.74 -13.72 -6.48
N ILE A 88 10.80 -13.59 -7.81
CA ILE A 88 11.19 -12.33 -8.47
C ILE A 88 10.37 -11.14 -7.96
N ALA A 89 9.09 -11.37 -7.67
CA ALA A 89 8.19 -10.38 -7.08
C ALA A 89 8.61 -9.96 -5.66
N ASN A 90 9.09 -10.90 -4.83
CA ASN A 90 9.62 -10.60 -3.51
C ASN A 90 10.96 -9.86 -3.60
N LEU A 91 11.85 -10.23 -4.52
CA LEU A 91 13.08 -9.47 -4.82
C LEU A 91 12.77 -8.02 -5.19
N GLU A 92 11.83 -7.81 -6.12
CA GLU A 92 11.41 -6.48 -6.55
C GLU A 92 10.80 -5.68 -5.39
N LYS A 93 9.96 -6.32 -4.58
CA LYS A 93 9.38 -5.67 -3.40
C LYS A 93 10.45 -5.27 -2.39
N MET A 94 11.39 -6.17 -2.06
CA MET A 94 12.49 -5.92 -1.13
C MET A 94 13.38 -4.78 -1.60
N TYR A 95 13.64 -4.70 -2.90
CA TYR A 95 14.39 -3.59 -3.48
C TYR A 95 13.62 -2.27 -3.37
N LYS A 96 12.32 -2.25 -3.75
CA LYS A 96 11.47 -1.05 -3.67
C LYS A 96 11.33 -0.47 -2.27
N ILE A 97 11.45 -1.29 -1.23
CA ILE A 97 11.39 -0.85 0.18
C ILE A 97 12.79 -0.62 0.79
N GLY A 98 13.87 -0.78 0.01
CA GLY A 98 15.24 -0.51 0.45
C GLY A 98 15.89 -1.59 1.31
N VAL A 99 15.31 -2.80 1.40
CA VAL A 99 15.87 -3.92 2.19
C VAL A 99 17.06 -4.58 1.49
N ILE A 100 17.15 -4.47 0.16
CA ILE A 100 18.28 -4.96 -0.62
C ILE A 100 18.78 -3.88 -1.56
N ASP A 101 20.10 -3.88 -1.77
CA ASP A 101 20.81 -3.00 -2.69
C ASP A 101 20.80 -3.56 -4.13
N ASP A 102 21.33 -2.76 -5.06
CA ASP A 102 21.43 -3.10 -6.49
C ASP A 102 22.15 -4.44 -6.72
N ASP A 103 23.25 -4.68 -6.01
CA ASP A 103 24.07 -5.88 -6.17
C ASP A 103 23.33 -7.14 -5.70
N LYS A 104 22.65 -7.07 -4.54
CA LYS A 104 21.82 -8.16 -4.03
C LYS A 104 20.61 -8.42 -4.90
N PHE A 105 20.02 -7.38 -5.49
CA PHE A 105 18.91 -7.53 -6.43
C PHE A 105 19.35 -8.24 -7.71
N ILE A 106 20.45 -7.81 -8.32
CA ILE A 106 21.02 -8.44 -9.53
C ILE A 106 21.43 -9.88 -9.23
N ALA A 107 22.14 -10.12 -8.12
CA ALA A 107 22.53 -11.47 -7.72
C ALA A 107 21.32 -12.39 -7.48
N GLY A 108 20.24 -11.85 -6.93
CA GLY A 108 18.95 -12.52 -6.81
C GLY A 108 18.38 -12.91 -8.17
N MET A 109 18.28 -11.97 -9.11
CA MET A 109 17.76 -12.22 -10.45
C MET A 109 18.59 -13.25 -11.23
N VAL A 110 19.92 -13.20 -11.13
CA VAL A 110 20.81 -14.18 -11.78
C VAL A 110 20.61 -15.59 -11.20
N LYS A 111 20.41 -15.72 -9.89
CA LYS A 111 20.05 -17.02 -9.26
C LYS A 111 18.72 -17.57 -9.78
N HIS A 112 17.82 -16.70 -10.25
CA HIS A 112 16.56 -17.05 -10.88
C HIS A 112 16.66 -17.35 -12.38
N GLY A 113 17.87 -17.35 -12.95
CA GLY A 113 18.13 -17.71 -14.33
C GLY A 113 18.12 -16.55 -15.33
N TYR A 114 18.05 -15.30 -14.86
CA TYR A 114 18.24 -14.13 -15.71
C TYR A 114 19.73 -13.91 -16.02
N SER A 115 20.02 -13.36 -17.18
CA SER A 115 21.38 -12.89 -17.48
C SER A 115 21.72 -11.66 -16.62
N ASP A 116 23.01 -11.38 -16.43
CA ASP A 116 23.45 -10.15 -15.73
C ASP A 116 22.92 -8.89 -16.46
N THR A 117 22.92 -8.91 -17.79
CA THR A 117 22.39 -7.82 -18.62
C THR A 117 20.88 -7.61 -18.42
N ASP A 118 20.08 -8.69 -18.41
CA ASP A 118 18.64 -8.57 -18.19
C ASP A 118 18.32 -8.13 -16.76
N SER A 119 19.09 -8.61 -15.79
CA SER A 119 18.95 -8.25 -14.38
C SER A 119 19.18 -6.76 -14.15
N ARG A 120 20.16 -6.17 -14.83
CA ARG A 120 20.40 -4.71 -14.82
C ARG A 120 19.28 -3.92 -15.47
N LEU A 121 18.75 -4.40 -16.60
CA LEU A 121 17.61 -3.74 -17.24
C LEU A 121 16.36 -3.75 -16.35
N ILE A 122 16.10 -4.86 -15.65
CA ILE A 122 15.00 -4.96 -14.70
C ILE A 122 15.23 -4.07 -13.49
N LEU A 123 16.46 -3.95 -13.00
CA LEU A 123 16.82 -3.02 -11.93
C LEU A 123 16.52 -1.57 -12.35
N ASP A 124 16.94 -1.17 -13.55
CA ASP A 124 16.68 0.18 -14.07
C ASP A 124 15.18 0.45 -14.23
N LEU A 125 14.43 -0.53 -14.76
CA LEU A 125 12.96 -0.43 -14.83
C LEU A 125 12.33 -0.29 -13.44
N THR A 126 12.85 -1.01 -12.45
CA THR A 126 12.38 -0.96 -11.07
C THR A 126 12.63 0.41 -10.46
N LYS A 127 13.82 0.99 -10.66
CA LYS A 127 14.17 2.36 -10.23
C LYS A 127 13.25 3.40 -10.88
N VAL A 128 13.01 3.28 -12.18
CA VAL A 128 12.06 4.16 -12.89
C VAL A 128 10.65 4.02 -12.31
N SER A 129 10.20 2.80 -12.00
CA SER A 129 8.90 2.57 -11.36
C SER A 129 8.80 3.23 -9.99
N ILE A 130 9.86 3.23 -9.18
CA ILE A 130 9.90 3.92 -7.89
C ILE A 130 9.76 5.43 -8.11
N ALA A 131 10.58 6.00 -8.97
CA ALA A 131 10.56 7.43 -9.26
C ALA A 131 9.19 7.92 -9.80
N LEU A 132 8.54 7.12 -10.66
CA LEU A 132 7.19 7.42 -11.15
C LEU A 132 6.15 7.37 -10.04
N LYS A 133 6.26 6.40 -9.11
CA LYS A 133 5.35 6.30 -7.95
C LYS A 133 5.52 7.50 -7.02
N ASP A 134 6.75 7.88 -6.71
CA ASP A 134 7.04 9.05 -5.86
C ASP A 134 6.53 10.34 -6.49
N ARG A 135 6.65 10.46 -7.82
CA ARG A 135 6.08 11.57 -8.59
C ARG A 135 4.55 11.55 -8.53
N ASP A 136 3.89 10.40 -8.70
CA ASP A 136 2.44 10.30 -8.55
C ASP A 136 1.97 10.65 -7.12
N GLU A 137 2.73 10.26 -6.09
CA GLU A 137 2.47 10.59 -4.69
C GLU A 137 2.52 12.10 -4.44
N LYS A 138 3.57 12.80 -4.90
CA LYS A 138 3.67 14.27 -4.82
C LYS A 138 2.49 14.99 -5.47
N ALA A 139 2.03 14.49 -6.62
CA ALA A 139 0.84 15.07 -7.26
C ALA A 139 -0.43 14.83 -6.44
N ASN A 140 -0.57 13.67 -5.80
CA ASN A 140 -1.69 13.38 -4.91
C ASN A 140 -1.67 14.24 -3.63
N GLU A 141 -0.50 14.57 -3.11
CA GLU A 141 -0.35 15.53 -2.00
C GLU A 141 -0.91 16.90 -2.40
N ILE A 142 -0.53 17.42 -3.57
CA ILE A 142 -1.05 18.69 -4.08
C ILE A 142 -2.57 18.65 -4.26
N ILE A 143 -3.12 17.56 -4.80
CA ILE A 143 -4.58 17.39 -4.91
C ILE A 143 -5.24 17.39 -3.53
N THR A 144 -4.60 16.78 -2.54
CA THR A 144 -5.08 16.76 -1.16
C THR A 144 -5.08 18.16 -0.57
N GLU A 145 -4.02 18.94 -0.75
CA GLU A 145 -3.91 20.36 -0.35
C GLU A 145 -5.04 21.20 -0.97
N ILE A 146 -5.39 20.98 -2.25
CA ILE A 146 -6.52 21.64 -2.90
C ILE A 146 -7.86 21.21 -2.27
N ASN A 147 -8.02 19.92 -1.98
CA ASN A 147 -9.24 19.35 -1.42
C ASN A 147 -9.51 19.80 0.02
N ILE A 148 -8.48 20.11 0.81
CA ILE A 148 -8.61 20.64 2.17
C ILE A 148 -8.66 22.18 2.20
N GLY A 149 -8.47 22.83 1.04
CA GLY A 149 -8.58 24.28 0.89
C GLY A 149 -7.32 25.07 1.27
N GLU A 150 -6.19 24.39 1.50
CA GLU A 150 -4.89 25.05 1.70
C GLU A 150 -4.39 25.70 0.41
N LEU A 151 -4.67 25.06 -0.73
CA LEU A 151 -4.44 25.63 -2.06
C LEU A 151 -5.77 25.85 -2.79
N ASN A 152 -5.85 26.95 -3.54
CA ASN A 152 -6.90 27.08 -4.54
C ASN A 152 -6.52 26.26 -5.81
N LYS A 153 -7.49 26.09 -6.72
CA LYS A 153 -7.30 25.27 -7.92
C LYS A 153 -6.17 25.80 -8.82
N GLU A 154 -6.08 27.11 -9.00
CA GLU A 154 -5.06 27.75 -9.86
C GLU A 154 -3.67 27.55 -9.27
N GLN A 155 -3.50 27.81 -7.97
CA GLN A 155 -2.24 27.59 -7.24
C GLN A 155 -1.77 26.13 -7.29
N GLY A 156 -2.69 25.18 -7.16
CA GLY A 156 -2.36 23.76 -7.27
C GLY A 156 -1.94 23.35 -8.68
N LEU A 157 -2.57 23.92 -9.72
CA LEU A 157 -2.18 23.67 -11.12
C LEU A 157 -0.80 24.28 -11.41
N ASP A 158 -0.56 25.51 -10.99
CA ASP A 158 0.74 26.17 -11.16
C ASP A 158 1.84 25.38 -10.45
N LYS A 159 1.57 24.84 -9.26
CA LYS A 159 2.51 23.97 -8.52
C LYS A 159 2.81 22.70 -9.30
N LEU A 160 1.80 22.03 -9.88
CA LEU A 160 2.03 20.87 -10.75
C LEU A 160 2.87 21.22 -11.99
N TYR A 161 2.57 22.32 -12.69
CA TYR A 161 3.38 22.73 -13.84
C TYR A 161 4.81 23.09 -13.46
N SER A 162 5.02 23.75 -12.33
CA SER A 162 6.36 24.08 -11.82
C SER A 162 7.22 22.85 -11.50
N LEU A 163 6.59 21.72 -11.18
CA LEU A 163 7.24 20.43 -10.97
C LEU A 163 7.45 19.64 -12.29
N GLY A 164 7.11 20.24 -13.44
CA GLY A 164 7.35 19.68 -14.76
C GLY A 164 6.36 18.59 -15.16
N TYR A 165 5.12 18.62 -14.66
CA TYR A 165 4.04 17.77 -15.16
C TYR A 165 3.52 18.30 -16.49
N SER A 166 3.28 17.39 -17.43
CA SER A 166 2.69 17.68 -18.73
C SER A 166 1.18 17.91 -18.64
N ASP A 167 0.60 18.53 -19.67
CA ASP A 167 -0.85 18.76 -19.75
C ASP A 167 -1.68 17.48 -19.64
N GLY A 168 -1.17 16.37 -20.20
CA GLY A 168 -1.82 15.06 -20.11
C GLY A 168 -1.85 14.52 -18.68
N GLU A 169 -0.75 14.65 -17.94
CA GLU A 169 -0.67 14.25 -16.54
C GLU A 169 -1.57 15.14 -15.66
N VAL A 170 -1.51 16.46 -15.85
CA VAL A 170 -2.35 17.42 -15.12
C VAL A 170 -3.83 17.15 -15.35
N SER A 171 -4.23 16.84 -16.59
CA SER A 171 -5.61 16.47 -16.93
C SER A 171 -6.11 15.24 -16.17
N LYS A 172 -5.24 14.23 -15.99
CA LYS A 172 -5.55 13.03 -15.18
C LYS A 172 -5.83 13.39 -13.73
N PHE A 173 -5.02 14.28 -13.14
CA PHE A 173 -5.19 14.75 -11.77
C PHE A 173 -6.44 15.60 -11.57
N ILE A 174 -6.74 16.51 -12.52
CA ILE A 174 -8.01 17.27 -12.53
C ILE A 174 -9.20 16.31 -12.56
N GLY A 175 -9.16 15.28 -13.41
CA GLY A 175 -10.21 14.27 -13.47
C GLY A 175 -10.41 13.53 -12.13
N LYS A 176 -9.33 13.25 -11.41
CA LYS A 176 -9.38 12.66 -10.06
C LYS A 176 -10.01 13.62 -9.05
N LEU A 177 -9.62 14.88 -9.05
CA LEU A 177 -10.19 15.92 -8.18
C LEU A 177 -11.70 16.09 -8.41
N HIS A 178 -12.16 16.05 -9.67
CA HIS A 178 -13.59 16.05 -9.98
C HIS A 178 -14.31 14.82 -9.42
N LYS A 179 -13.75 13.61 -9.59
CA LYS A 179 -14.32 12.38 -9.02
C LYS A 179 -14.39 12.43 -7.48
N GLU A 180 -13.37 12.97 -6.83
CA GLU A 180 -13.32 13.09 -5.37
C GLU A 180 -14.29 14.14 -4.85
N LYS A 181 -14.44 15.29 -5.52
CA LYS A 181 -15.50 16.26 -5.21
C LYS A 181 -16.88 15.63 -5.33
N VAL A 182 -17.15 14.89 -6.40
CA VAL A 182 -18.43 14.17 -6.59
C VAL A 182 -18.65 13.14 -5.46
N LYS A 183 -17.62 12.41 -5.02
CA LYS A 183 -17.73 11.51 -3.84
C LYS A 183 -17.99 12.27 -2.53
N ARG A 184 -17.44 13.48 -2.38
CA ARG A 184 -17.61 14.33 -1.19
C ARG A 184 -18.99 15.02 -1.14
N TYR A 185 -19.61 15.30 -2.28
CA TYR A 185 -21.05 15.55 -2.35
C TYR A 185 -21.78 14.23 -2.08
N LYS A 186 -21.82 13.79 -0.81
CA LYS A 186 -22.70 12.71 -0.37
C LYS A 186 -24.12 13.12 -0.75
N LEU A 187 -24.62 12.57 -1.85
CA LEU A 187 -26.03 12.66 -2.18
C LEU A 187 -26.79 11.94 -1.06
N PRO A 188 -27.92 12.49 -0.59
CA PRO A 188 -28.78 11.78 0.34
C PRO A 188 -29.14 10.42 -0.26
N THR A 189 -29.09 9.35 0.53
CA THR A 189 -29.46 8.01 0.06
C THR A 189 -30.92 8.00 -0.42
N GLU A 190 -31.32 7.01 -1.24
CA GLU A 190 -32.72 6.85 -1.67
C GLU A 190 -33.69 6.92 -0.48
N ALA A 191 -33.41 6.18 0.60
CA ALA A 191 -34.21 6.23 1.82
C ALA A 191 -34.22 7.60 2.53
N GLN A 192 -33.16 8.41 2.38
CA GLN A 192 -33.16 9.79 2.88
C GLN A 192 -33.98 10.70 1.98
N LEU A 193 -33.90 10.55 0.66
CA LEU A 193 -34.69 11.30 -0.31
C LEU A 193 -36.19 11.03 -0.12
N ASP A 194 -36.58 9.77 0.11
CA ASP A 194 -37.98 9.39 0.37
C ASP A 194 -38.51 10.07 1.63
N LYS A 195 -37.76 9.99 2.75
CA LYS A 195 -38.10 10.68 3.99
C LYS A 195 -38.19 12.20 3.83
N MET A 196 -37.31 12.78 3.01
CA MET A 196 -37.31 14.21 2.74
C MET A 196 -38.51 14.62 1.87
N LEU A 197 -38.96 13.76 0.94
CA LEU A 197 -40.18 13.97 0.17
C LEU A 197 -41.43 13.86 1.04
N GLU A 198 -41.51 12.83 1.91
CA GLU A 198 -42.59 12.65 2.89
C GLU A 198 -42.69 13.84 3.86
N ALA A 199 -41.54 14.32 4.35
CA ALA A 199 -41.44 15.49 5.21
C ALA A 199 -41.66 16.82 4.45
N ARG A 200 -41.93 16.78 3.13
CA ARG A 200 -42.10 17.94 2.24
C ARG A 200 -40.91 18.92 2.26
N ILE A 201 -39.71 18.41 2.52
CA ILE A 201 -38.44 19.14 2.44
C ILE A 201 -37.99 19.26 0.98
N LEU A 202 -38.40 18.31 0.12
CA LEU A 202 -38.13 18.29 -1.32
C LEU A 202 -39.47 18.27 -2.08
N SER A 203 -39.49 18.87 -3.26
CA SER A 203 -40.56 18.66 -4.25
C SER A 203 -40.38 17.35 -5.01
N GLY A 204 -41.44 16.87 -5.67
CA GLY A 204 -41.39 15.67 -6.51
C GLY A 204 -40.40 15.80 -7.68
N ASP A 205 -40.28 17.00 -8.28
CA ASP A 205 -39.34 17.26 -9.36
C ASP A 205 -37.87 17.24 -8.89
N GLU A 206 -37.62 17.76 -7.67
CA GLU A 206 -36.30 17.68 -7.02
C GLU A 206 -35.94 16.24 -6.66
N TRP A 207 -36.90 15.46 -6.16
CA TRP A 207 -36.71 14.03 -5.87
C TRP A 207 -36.41 13.24 -7.15
N LEU A 208 -37.16 13.46 -8.24
CA LEU A 208 -36.90 12.83 -9.54
C LEU A 208 -35.52 13.17 -10.10
N SER A 209 -35.06 14.40 -9.88
CA SER A 209 -33.73 14.85 -10.29
C SER A 209 -32.62 14.21 -9.45
N ALA A 210 -32.82 14.10 -8.14
CA ALA A 210 -31.90 13.42 -7.23
C ALA A 210 -31.81 11.90 -7.53
N MET A 211 -32.90 11.26 -7.93
CA MET A 211 -32.90 9.85 -8.33
C MET A 211 -32.16 9.62 -9.65
N LYS A 212 -32.23 10.55 -10.60
CA LYS A 212 -31.38 10.49 -11.80
C LYS A 212 -29.90 10.65 -11.46
N ALA A 213 -29.56 11.49 -10.48
CA ALA A 213 -28.18 11.63 -10.01
C ALA A 213 -27.64 10.35 -9.36
N HIS A 214 -28.52 9.50 -8.81
CA HIS A 214 -28.21 8.14 -8.36
C HIS A 214 -28.11 7.09 -9.49
N GLY A 215 -28.35 7.49 -10.75
CA GLY A 215 -28.25 6.62 -11.92
C GLY A 215 -29.57 5.94 -12.32
N TYR A 216 -30.70 6.27 -11.70
CA TYR A 216 -31.99 5.73 -12.12
C TYR A 216 -32.46 6.34 -13.45
N SER A 217 -33.02 5.50 -14.32
CA SER A 217 -33.61 5.98 -15.58
C SER A 217 -34.93 6.73 -15.31
N LYS A 218 -35.26 7.73 -16.14
CA LYS A 218 -36.49 8.54 -16.01
C LYS A 218 -37.74 7.68 -15.81
N LYS A 219 -37.84 6.56 -16.52
CA LYS A 219 -38.97 5.62 -16.44
C LYS A 219 -39.09 4.98 -15.05
N TRP A 220 -37.98 4.58 -14.45
CA TRP A 220 -37.97 3.95 -13.13
C TRP A 220 -38.15 4.98 -12.01
N SER A 221 -37.54 6.15 -12.11
CA SER A 221 -37.74 7.24 -11.16
C SER A 221 -39.23 7.62 -11.06
N LEU A 222 -39.94 7.73 -12.18
CA LEU A 222 -41.39 8.02 -12.17
C LEU A 222 -42.23 6.92 -11.50
N ARG A 223 -41.83 5.65 -11.64
CA ARG A 223 -42.55 4.53 -11.02
C ARG A 223 -42.34 4.47 -9.51
N LEU A 224 -41.11 4.72 -9.07
CA LEU A 224 -40.77 4.79 -7.64
C LEU A 224 -41.46 5.98 -6.98
N PHE A 225 -41.50 7.13 -7.67
CA PHE A 225 -42.26 8.30 -7.20
C PHE A 225 -43.75 7.98 -7.03
N ALA A 226 -44.38 7.36 -8.04
CA ALA A 226 -45.78 6.95 -7.96
C ALA A 226 -46.03 5.94 -6.84
N LEU A 227 -45.09 5.04 -6.56
CA LEU A 227 -45.18 4.11 -5.43
C LEU A 227 -45.23 4.88 -4.10
N LEU A 228 -44.33 5.85 -3.91
CA LEU A 228 -44.27 6.68 -2.70
C LEU A 228 -45.57 7.49 -2.49
N GLU A 229 -46.15 8.04 -3.56
CA GLU A 229 -47.46 8.73 -3.47
C GLU A 229 -48.61 7.80 -3.09
N THR A 230 -48.53 6.52 -3.44
CA THR A 230 -49.55 5.52 -3.05
C THR A 230 -49.39 5.02 -1.63
N THR A 231 -48.16 4.98 -1.10
CA THR A 231 -47.87 4.52 0.27
C THR A 231 -47.91 5.64 1.31
N GLY A 232 -47.75 6.90 0.91
CA GLY A 232 -47.79 8.08 1.77
C GLY A 232 -49.18 8.66 2.06
N LYS A 233 -50.25 7.86 1.90
CA LYS A 233 -51.63 8.19 2.29
C LYS A 233 -52.02 7.54 3.61
#